data_AF-A0A9E2RIJ4-F1
#
_entry.id   AF-A0A9E2RIJ4-F1
#
_cell.length_a   1.000
_cell.length_b   1.000
_cell.length_c   1.000
_cell.angle_alpha   90.00
_cell.angle_beta   90.00
_cell.angle_gamma   90.00
#
_symmetry.space_group_name_H-M   'P 1'
#
loop_
_entity.id
_entity.type
_entity.pdbx_description
1 polymer ?
#
loop_
_entity_poly.entity_id
_entity_poly.type
_entity_poly.pdbx_seq_one_letter_code
_entity_poly.pdbx_strand_id
1 'polypeptide(L)'
;EFSQIYVHMVRAGEASGALDQILFRLAEFLEKQLALKHKVTNAVLYPALMLIVGVLVLFFLMTFVVPKITAVFTSLKQALPWPTVVLMSISHFLADYWAAIFGGVFLIVWAVRRAMKTEAGQSTADRWLLKIPLIGEVARLVAISRLTSTMATMLASGVQLLDAMDVAKRVMNNRVLEHAVEGARQNIREGETIAEPLKRSGEFPALVTHMIAVGERSGEMEEMLRRIGQIYDGEVDRVITRFTSLLEPIMILVMGVLVFFIVVAILLPIFEMGQMVR
;
A
#
# COMPACT_ATOMS: atom_id res chain seq x y z
N GLU A 1 -1.65 11.92 20.82
CA GLU A 1 -0.55 12.90 20.66
C GLU A 1 -1.07 14.08 19.87
N PHE A 2 -0.73 15.31 20.26
CA PHE A 2 -1.07 16.50 19.48
C PHE A 2 -0.08 16.64 18.32
N SER A 3 -0.57 16.43 17.09
CA SER A 3 0.27 16.58 15.90
C SER A 3 0.67 18.04 15.70
N GLN A 4 1.74 18.29 14.93
CA GLN A 4 2.15 19.66 14.63
C GLN A 4 1.06 20.46 13.92
N ILE A 5 0.23 19.81 13.10
CA ILE A 5 -0.98 20.41 12.50
C ILE A 5 -1.88 21.01 13.57
N TYR A 6 -2.15 20.24 14.64
CA TYR A 6 -3.03 20.65 15.73
C TYR A 6 -2.49 21.93 16.41
N VAL A 7 -1.20 21.96 16.70
CA VAL A 7 -0.54 23.10 17.36
C VAL A 7 -0.54 24.34 16.46
N HIS A 8 -0.19 24.18 15.18
CA HIS A 8 -0.14 25.30 14.23
C HIS A 8 -1.52 25.89 13.96
N MET A 9 -2.55 25.05 13.80
CA MET A 9 -3.91 25.54 13.59
C MET A 9 -4.45 26.23 14.83
N VAL A 10 -4.32 25.64 16.02
CA VAL A 10 -4.76 26.29 17.27
C VAL A 10 -4.06 27.64 17.47
N ARG A 11 -2.74 27.71 17.25
CA ARG A 11 -1.99 28.98 17.33
C ARG A 11 -2.49 30.01 16.33
N ALA A 12 -2.79 29.61 15.09
CA ALA A 12 -3.35 30.51 14.08
C ALA A 12 -4.77 30.99 14.45
N GLY A 13 -5.60 30.10 15.02
CA GLY A 13 -6.94 30.43 15.50
C GLY A 13 -6.96 31.35 16.70
N GLU A 14 -6.02 31.16 17.63
CA GLU A 14 -5.84 32.06 18.78
C GLU A 14 -5.34 33.44 18.33
N ALA A 15 -4.34 33.49 17.45
CA ALA A 15 -3.80 34.75 16.93
C ALA A 15 -4.82 35.56 16.10
N SER A 16 -5.76 34.89 15.43
CA SER A 16 -6.81 35.51 14.62
C SER A 16 -8.13 35.72 15.36
N GLY A 17 -8.26 35.25 16.61
CA GLY A 17 -9.51 35.28 17.37
C GLY A 17 -10.62 34.37 16.81
N ALA A 18 -10.31 33.52 15.84
CA ALA A 18 -11.25 32.66 15.12
C ALA A 18 -11.16 31.18 15.56
N LEU A 19 -10.85 30.93 16.83
CA LEU A 19 -10.56 29.59 17.36
C LEU A 19 -11.70 28.59 17.08
N ASP A 20 -12.96 29.00 17.23
CA ASP A 20 -14.13 28.16 16.97
C ASP A 20 -14.14 27.62 15.52
N GLN A 21 -14.00 28.52 14.55
CA GLN A 21 -13.94 28.16 13.13
C GLN A 21 -12.75 27.26 12.80
N ILE A 22 -11.60 27.48 13.45
CA ILE A 22 -10.42 26.63 13.29
C ILE A 22 -10.62 25.24 13.86
N LEU A 23 -11.22 25.13 15.05
CA LEU A 23 -11.53 23.83 15.66
C LEU A 23 -12.53 23.05 14.81
N PHE A 24 -13.52 23.71 14.22
CA PHE A 24 -14.44 23.08 13.28
C PHE A 24 -13.72 22.53 12.05
N ARG A 25 -12.83 23.33 11.43
CA ARG A 25 -12.02 22.88 10.28
C ARG A 25 -11.05 21.76 10.62
N LEU A 26 -10.50 21.76 11.83
CA LEU A 26 -9.68 20.69 12.35
C LEU A 26 -10.48 19.39 12.50
N ALA A 27 -11.71 19.46 12.99
CA ALA A 27 -12.60 18.31 13.07
C ALA A 27 -12.87 17.74 11.67
N GLU A 28 -13.28 18.56 10.70
CA GLU A 28 -13.49 18.13 9.31
C GLU A 28 -12.25 17.48 8.70
N PHE A 29 -11.07 18.04 8.95
CA PHE A 29 -9.80 17.48 8.49
C PHE A 29 -9.53 16.10 9.10
N LEU A 30 -9.70 15.95 10.41
CA LEU A 30 -9.48 14.69 11.12
C LEU A 30 -10.47 13.62 10.66
N GLU A 31 -11.75 13.98 10.44
CA GLU A 31 -12.76 13.09 9.88
C GLU A 31 -12.36 12.60 8.48
N LYS A 32 -11.90 13.49 7.60
CA LYS A 32 -11.40 13.11 6.26
C LYS A 32 -10.19 12.18 6.33
N GLN A 33 -9.23 12.46 7.22
CA GLN A 33 -8.05 11.61 7.39
C GLN A 33 -8.44 10.22 7.92
N LEU A 34 -9.37 10.16 8.87
CA LEU A 34 -9.90 8.89 9.39
C LEU A 34 -10.65 8.13 8.30
N ALA A 35 -11.51 8.78 7.52
CA ALA A 35 -12.23 8.17 6.41
C ALA A 35 -11.27 7.57 5.37
N LEU A 36 -10.23 8.33 4.97
CA LEU A 36 -9.20 7.86 4.05
C LEU A 36 -8.43 6.65 4.64
N LYS A 37 -8.05 6.71 5.92
CA LYS A 37 -7.38 5.59 6.60
C LYS A 37 -8.27 4.34 6.63
N HIS A 38 -9.53 4.48 7.02
CA HIS A 38 -10.48 3.38 7.07
C HIS A 38 -10.70 2.78 5.69
N LYS A 39 -10.81 3.61 4.65
CA LYS A 39 -10.93 3.15 3.27
C LYS A 39 -9.75 2.30 2.82
N VAL A 40 -8.53 2.80 3.02
CA VAL A 40 -7.30 2.05 2.68
C VAL A 40 -7.22 0.76 3.49
N THR A 41 -7.52 0.83 4.79
CA THR A 41 -7.46 -0.35 5.69
C THR A 41 -8.47 -1.42 5.28
N ASN A 42 -9.71 -1.03 5.01
CA ASN A 42 -10.79 -1.95 4.63
C ASN A 42 -10.53 -2.60 3.27
N ALA A 43 -9.96 -1.86 2.31
CA ALA A 43 -9.59 -2.40 1.01
C ALA A 43 -8.49 -3.47 1.08
N VAL A 44 -7.55 -3.35 2.02
CA VAL A 44 -6.47 -4.33 2.21
C VAL A 44 -6.91 -5.52 3.07
N LEU A 45 -7.87 -5.31 3.98
CA LEU A 45 -8.33 -6.34 4.92
C LEU A 45 -8.91 -7.56 4.22
N TYR A 46 -9.78 -7.36 3.22
CA TYR A 46 -10.43 -8.47 2.52
C TYR A 46 -9.44 -9.38 1.76
N PRO A 47 -8.55 -8.84 0.88
CA PRO A 47 -7.52 -9.66 0.24
C PRO A 47 -6.57 -10.34 1.24
N ALA A 48 -6.20 -9.66 2.33
CA ALA A 48 -5.33 -10.24 3.34
C ALA A 48 -5.98 -11.44 4.03
N LEU A 49 -7.26 -11.35 4.40
CA LEU A 49 -8.01 -12.45 5.01
C LEU A 49 -8.08 -13.67 4.06
N MET A 50 -8.46 -13.44 2.81
CA MET A 50 -8.54 -14.50 1.79
C MET A 50 -7.18 -15.17 1.56
N LEU A 51 -6.11 -14.39 1.50
CA LEU A 51 -4.75 -14.91 1.34
C LEU A 51 -4.31 -15.74 2.56
N ILE A 52 -4.58 -15.27 3.78
CA ILE A 52 -4.26 -16.01 5.02
C ILE A 52 -5.00 -17.34 5.04
N VAL A 53 -6.32 -17.34 4.80
CA VAL A 53 -7.14 -18.56 4.79
C VAL A 53 -6.66 -19.52 3.70
N GLY A 54 -6.42 -19.02 2.49
CA GLY A 54 -5.96 -19.82 1.37
C GLY A 54 -4.58 -20.46 1.61
N VAL A 55 -3.62 -19.68 2.09
CA VAL A 55 -2.28 -20.18 2.47
C VAL A 55 -2.39 -21.21 3.58
N LEU A 56 -3.24 -20.99 4.59
CA LEU A 56 -3.45 -21.94 5.69
C LEU A 56 -4.01 -23.27 5.18
N VAL A 57 -5.04 -23.24 4.33
CA VAL A 57 -5.63 -24.46 3.74
C VAL A 57 -4.61 -25.19 2.89
N LEU A 58 -3.88 -24.48 2.02
CA LEU A 58 -2.85 -25.07 1.17
C LEU A 58 -1.72 -25.68 2.01
N PHE A 59 -1.26 -24.96 3.03
CA PHE A 59 -0.22 -25.42 3.94
C PHE A 59 -0.65 -26.69 4.71
N PHE A 60 -1.89 -26.72 5.20
CA PHE A 60 -2.46 -27.90 5.85
C PHE A 60 -2.52 -29.11 4.90
N LEU A 61 -3.03 -28.92 3.68
CA LEU A 61 -3.07 -29.97 2.67
C LEU A 61 -1.67 -30.51 2.37
N MET A 62 -0.71 -29.62 2.13
CA MET A 62 0.66 -29.99 1.76
C MET A 62 1.44 -30.63 2.90
N THR A 63 1.20 -30.25 4.16
CA THR A 63 1.99 -30.73 5.30
C THR A 63 1.39 -31.98 5.95
N PHE A 64 0.06 -32.12 5.94
CA PHE A 64 -0.61 -33.22 6.64
C PHE A 64 -1.31 -34.21 5.71
N VAL A 65 -1.95 -33.74 4.65
CA VAL A 65 -2.81 -34.59 3.79
C VAL A 65 -1.98 -35.27 2.71
N VAL A 66 -1.20 -34.50 1.95
CA VAL A 66 -0.38 -35.00 0.84
C VAL A 66 0.59 -36.11 1.30
N PRO A 67 1.39 -35.96 2.37
CA PRO A 67 2.32 -37.01 2.81
C PRO A 67 1.65 -38.32 3.18
N LYS A 68 0.46 -38.25 3.80
CA LYS A 68 -0.30 -39.46 4.19
C LYS A 68 -0.77 -40.24 2.98
N ILE A 69 -1.21 -39.55 1.94
CA ILE A 69 -1.65 -40.17 0.69
C ILE A 69 -0.45 -40.72 -0.08
N THR A 70 0.64 -39.96 -0.17
CA THR A 70 1.82 -40.38 -0.94
C THR A 70 2.62 -41.49 -0.28
N ALA A 71 2.60 -41.60 1.06
CA ALA A 71 3.20 -42.71 1.81
C ALA A 71 2.63 -44.07 1.41
N VAL A 72 1.34 -44.13 1.05
CA VAL A 72 0.71 -45.36 0.54
C VAL A 72 1.37 -45.77 -0.78
N PHE A 73 1.65 -44.82 -1.67
CA PHE A 73 2.23 -45.11 -2.98
C PHE A 73 3.73 -45.47 -2.92
N THR A 74 4.50 -44.83 -2.04
CA THR A 74 5.91 -45.20 -1.83
C THR A 74 6.08 -46.64 -1.32
N SER A 75 5.08 -47.14 -0.59
CA SER A 75 5.07 -48.52 -0.08
C SER A 75 4.95 -49.55 -1.21
N LEU A 76 4.41 -49.15 -2.36
CA LEU A 76 4.19 -50.02 -3.52
C LEU A 76 5.43 -50.16 -4.42
N LYS A 77 6.55 -49.45 -4.11
CA LYS A 77 7.85 -49.49 -4.84
C LYS A 77 7.75 -49.31 -6.37
N GLN A 78 6.68 -48.71 -6.88
CA GLN A 78 6.53 -48.41 -8.30
C GLN A 78 7.05 -47.01 -8.63
N ALA A 79 7.41 -46.80 -9.90
CA ALA A 79 7.78 -45.49 -10.40
C ALA A 79 6.54 -44.57 -10.38
N LEU A 80 6.65 -43.43 -9.69
CA LEU A 80 5.57 -42.46 -9.61
C LEU A 80 5.62 -41.49 -10.80
N PRO A 81 4.47 -41.06 -11.31
CA PRO A 81 4.39 -39.98 -12.27
C PRO A 81 5.12 -38.71 -11.85
N TRP A 82 5.67 -37.99 -12.83
CA TRP A 82 6.41 -36.76 -12.57
C TRP A 82 5.63 -35.69 -11.77
N PRO A 83 4.30 -35.47 -11.95
CA PRO A 83 3.58 -34.46 -11.17
C PRO A 83 3.51 -34.84 -9.69
N THR A 84 3.35 -36.14 -9.39
CA THR A 84 3.33 -36.68 -8.03
C THR A 84 4.70 -36.52 -7.36
N VAL A 85 5.80 -36.75 -8.08
CA VAL A 85 7.16 -36.57 -7.54
C VAL A 85 7.42 -35.10 -7.20
N VAL A 86 7.01 -34.16 -8.07
CA VAL A 86 7.12 -32.72 -7.79
C VAL A 86 6.28 -32.35 -6.56
N LEU A 87 5.03 -32.83 -6.49
CA LEU A 87 4.14 -32.59 -5.36
C LEU A 87 4.75 -33.09 -4.04
N MET A 88 5.27 -34.32 -4.02
CA MET A 88 5.95 -34.90 -2.86
C MET A 88 7.18 -34.09 -2.45
N SER A 89 7.99 -33.65 -3.41
CA SER A 89 9.20 -32.86 -3.13
C SER A 89 8.86 -31.53 -2.45
N ILE A 90 7.84 -30.83 -2.94
CA ILE A 90 7.34 -29.58 -2.35
C ILE A 90 6.74 -29.86 -0.96
N SER A 91 5.94 -30.92 -0.85
CA SER A 91 5.29 -31.33 0.41
C SER A 91 6.31 -31.66 1.50
N HIS A 92 7.34 -32.45 1.21
CA HIS A 92 8.44 -32.73 2.15
C HIS A 92 9.20 -31.47 2.53
N PHE A 93 9.55 -30.61 1.56
CA PHE A 93 10.20 -29.33 1.88
C PHE A 93 9.33 -28.47 2.80
N LEU A 94 8.03 -28.35 2.56
CA LEU A 94 7.12 -27.60 3.43
C LEU A 94 7.01 -28.25 4.82
N ALA A 95 6.87 -29.57 4.88
CA ALA A 95 6.67 -30.31 6.13
C ALA A 95 7.92 -30.35 7.02
N ASP A 96 9.12 -30.40 6.43
CA ASP A 96 10.37 -30.47 7.18
C ASP A 96 10.86 -29.08 7.60
N TYR A 97 10.64 -28.06 6.75
CA TYR A 97 11.15 -26.71 6.98
C TYR A 97 10.08 -25.70 7.42
N TRP A 98 8.86 -26.11 7.79
CA TRP A 98 7.79 -25.16 8.15
C TRP A 98 8.22 -24.17 9.24
N ALA A 99 8.89 -24.64 10.29
CA ALA A 99 9.36 -23.78 11.39
C ALA A 99 10.41 -22.77 10.90
N ALA A 100 11.31 -23.20 9.99
CA ALA A 100 12.30 -22.34 9.37
C ALA A 100 11.67 -21.33 8.39
N ILE A 101 10.63 -21.71 7.66
CA ILE A 101 9.87 -20.83 6.75
C ILE A 101 9.16 -19.75 7.57
N PHE A 102 8.37 -20.13 8.58
CA PHE A 102 7.68 -19.14 9.43
C PHE A 102 8.67 -18.27 10.22
N GLY A 103 9.74 -18.86 10.75
CA GLY A 103 10.82 -18.13 11.42
C GLY A 103 11.53 -17.15 10.47
N GLY A 104 11.77 -17.56 9.23
CA GLY A 104 12.38 -16.73 8.18
C GLY A 104 11.47 -15.57 7.76
N VAL A 105 10.18 -15.83 7.54
CA VAL A 105 9.18 -14.78 7.27
C VAL A 105 9.12 -13.80 8.44
N PHE A 106 9.07 -14.29 9.68
CA PHE A 106 9.06 -13.44 10.87
C PHE A 106 10.33 -12.59 10.97
N LEU A 107 11.51 -13.17 10.74
CA LEU A 107 12.79 -12.46 10.73
C LEU A 107 12.85 -11.40 9.64
N ILE A 108 12.38 -11.70 8.42
CA ILE A 108 12.30 -10.73 7.32
C ILE A 108 11.37 -9.58 7.71
N VAL A 109 10.17 -9.87 8.22
CA VAL A 109 9.23 -8.83 8.66
C VAL A 109 9.83 -7.98 9.78
N TRP A 110 10.51 -8.60 10.75
CA TRP A 110 11.18 -7.90 11.84
C TRP A 110 12.34 -7.04 11.34
N ALA A 111 13.18 -7.57 10.46
CA ALA A 111 14.32 -6.87 9.87
C ALA A 111 13.86 -5.69 9.01
N VAL A 112 12.84 -5.87 8.17
CA VAL A 112 12.22 -4.80 7.38
C VAL A 112 11.63 -3.73 8.31
N ARG A 113 10.87 -4.11 9.33
CA ARG A 113 10.32 -3.16 10.30
C ARG A 113 11.40 -2.38 11.03
N ARG A 114 12.55 -3.00 11.33
CA ARG A 114 13.68 -2.33 11.97
C ARG A 114 14.44 -1.44 10.99
N ALA A 115 14.66 -1.86 9.75
CA ALA A 115 15.24 -1.05 8.69
C ALA A 115 14.38 0.19 8.39
N MET A 116 13.06 0.04 8.38
CA MET A 116 12.09 1.14 8.25
C MET A 116 12.05 2.08 9.46
N LYS A 117 12.82 1.85 10.54
CA LYS A 117 13.02 2.86 11.60
C LYS A 117 14.22 3.78 11.32
N THR A 118 15.07 3.42 10.36
CA THR A 118 16.25 4.22 9.97
C THR A 118 15.91 5.16 8.82
N GLU A 119 16.61 6.30 8.73
CA GLU A 119 16.29 7.30 7.71
C GLU A 119 16.55 6.81 6.28
N ALA A 120 17.72 6.20 6.07
CA ALA A 120 18.10 5.60 4.80
C ALA A 120 17.19 4.42 4.42
N GLY A 121 16.77 3.62 5.41
CA GLY A 121 15.87 2.48 5.20
C GLY A 121 14.47 2.90 4.77
N GLN A 122 13.90 3.94 5.38
CA GLN A 122 12.61 4.49 4.94
C GLN A 122 12.70 5.10 3.54
N SER A 123 13.70 5.94 3.27
CA SER A 123 13.85 6.56 1.94
C SER A 123 14.02 5.52 0.83
N THR A 124 14.78 4.47 1.08
CA THR A 124 14.95 3.35 0.15
C THR A 124 13.63 2.61 -0.03
N ALA A 125 12.96 2.23 1.07
CA ALA A 125 11.67 1.54 1.01
C ALA A 125 10.60 2.34 0.25
N ASP A 126 10.50 3.64 0.51
CA ASP A 126 9.56 4.55 -0.16
C ASP A 126 9.84 4.66 -1.66
N ARG A 127 11.13 4.73 -2.04
CA ARG A 127 11.54 4.73 -3.44
C ARG A 127 11.21 3.40 -4.14
N TRP A 128 11.39 2.28 -3.46
CA TRP A 128 11.00 0.97 -4.01
C TRP A 128 9.48 0.85 -4.13
N LEU A 129 8.74 1.30 -3.12
CA LEU A 129 7.27 1.30 -3.12
C LEU A 129 6.71 2.07 -4.32
N LEU A 130 7.26 3.25 -4.62
CA LEU A 130 6.85 4.08 -5.75
C LEU A 130 7.15 3.44 -7.13
N LYS A 131 8.06 2.46 -7.20
CA LYS A 131 8.39 1.73 -8.44
C LYS A 131 7.52 0.51 -8.67
N ILE A 132 6.85 -0.01 -7.64
CA ILE A 132 5.97 -1.17 -7.80
C ILE A 132 4.74 -0.71 -8.59
N PRO A 133 4.43 -1.33 -9.74
CA PRO A 133 3.23 -0.97 -10.51
C PRO A 133 1.99 -1.14 -9.64
N LEU A 134 1.00 -0.26 -9.84
CA LEU A 134 -0.26 -0.22 -9.09
C LEU A 134 -0.12 0.25 -7.62
N ILE A 135 0.78 -0.32 -6.83
CA ILE A 135 1.00 0.09 -5.43
C ILE A 135 1.64 1.49 -5.35
N GLY A 136 2.65 1.75 -6.18
CA GLY A 136 3.31 3.05 -6.26
C GLY A 136 2.37 4.15 -6.75
N GLU A 137 1.44 3.81 -7.64
CA GLU A 137 0.38 4.72 -8.10
C GLU A 137 -0.56 5.09 -6.95
N VAL A 138 -1.10 4.11 -6.22
CA VAL A 138 -1.95 4.37 -5.04
C VAL A 138 -1.20 5.19 -3.98
N ALA A 139 0.04 4.81 -3.67
CA ALA A 139 0.85 5.52 -2.68
C ALA A 139 1.05 7.00 -3.06
N ARG A 140 1.32 7.27 -4.33
CA ARG A 140 1.46 8.63 -4.88
C ARG A 140 0.15 9.40 -4.81
N LEU A 141 -0.98 8.79 -5.22
CA LEU A 141 -2.30 9.42 -5.15
C LEU A 141 -2.69 9.78 -3.72
N VAL A 142 -2.50 8.86 -2.77
CA VAL A 142 -2.77 9.07 -1.34
C VAL A 142 -1.89 10.18 -0.77
N ALA A 143 -0.60 10.18 -1.10
CA ALA A 143 0.33 11.19 -0.63
C ALA A 143 -0.01 12.60 -1.18
N ILE A 144 -0.38 12.70 -2.46
CA ILE A 144 -0.83 13.95 -3.07
C ILE A 144 -2.14 14.42 -2.43
N SER A 145 -3.14 13.56 -2.28
CA SER A 145 -4.40 13.88 -1.60
C SER A 145 -4.15 14.45 -0.21
N ARG A 146 -3.30 13.79 0.59
CA ARG A 146 -2.93 14.26 1.93
C ARG A 146 -2.22 15.62 1.89
N LEU A 147 -1.26 15.80 0.98
CA LEU A 147 -0.56 17.07 0.81
C LEU A 147 -1.56 18.20 0.53
N THR A 148 -2.37 18.06 -0.52
CA THR A 148 -3.23 19.13 -1.00
C THR A 148 -4.38 19.41 -0.05
N SER A 149 -4.99 18.37 0.55
CA SER A 149 -6.06 18.56 1.55
C SER A 149 -5.52 19.21 2.82
N THR A 150 -4.31 18.84 3.28
CA THR A 150 -3.69 19.49 4.46
C THR A 150 -3.39 20.96 4.16
N MET A 151 -2.76 21.25 3.02
CA MET A 151 -2.45 22.63 2.64
C MET A 151 -3.72 23.46 2.48
N ALA A 152 -4.77 22.93 1.83
CA ALA A 152 -6.04 23.63 1.66
C ALA A 152 -6.68 24.00 3.02
N THR A 153 -6.73 23.06 3.97
CA THR A 153 -7.27 23.33 5.31
C THR A 153 -6.46 24.39 6.06
N MET A 154 -5.13 24.33 5.98
CA MET A 154 -4.24 25.29 6.65
C MET A 154 -4.31 26.68 6.02
N LEU A 155 -4.32 26.78 4.69
CA LEU A 155 -4.46 28.05 3.97
C LEU A 155 -5.82 28.70 4.24
N ALA A 156 -6.91 27.92 4.22
CA ALA A 156 -8.22 28.41 4.57
C ALA A 156 -8.21 29.04 5.97
N SER A 157 -7.45 28.43 6.87
CA SER A 157 -7.24 28.83 8.27
C SER A 157 -6.29 30.02 8.46
N GLY A 158 -5.89 30.68 7.36
CA GLY A 158 -5.00 31.84 7.40
C GLY A 158 -3.54 31.51 7.69
N VAL A 159 -3.16 30.23 7.69
CA VAL A 159 -1.75 29.85 7.84
C VAL A 159 -0.99 30.20 6.55
N GLN A 160 0.21 30.74 6.70
CA GLN A 160 1.05 31.10 5.55
C GLN A 160 1.44 29.87 4.73
N LEU A 161 1.58 30.04 3.41
CA LEU A 161 1.85 28.95 2.48
C LEU A 161 3.09 28.12 2.84
N LEU A 162 4.21 28.77 3.18
CA LEU A 162 5.45 28.07 3.51
C LEU A 162 5.34 27.21 4.78
N ASP A 163 4.55 27.67 5.76
CA ASP A 163 4.26 26.92 6.98
C ASP A 163 3.31 25.75 6.67
N ALA A 164 2.29 25.99 5.84
CA ALA A 164 1.39 24.95 5.36
C ALA A 164 2.14 23.84 4.62
N MET A 165 3.12 24.19 3.76
CA MET A 165 3.99 23.22 3.07
C MET A 165 4.86 22.41 4.05
N ASP A 166 5.45 23.06 5.06
CA ASP A 166 6.31 22.39 6.04
C ASP A 166 5.57 21.37 6.90
N VAL A 167 4.30 21.66 7.20
CA VAL A 167 3.43 20.75 7.93
C VAL A 167 2.90 19.66 7.00
N ALA A 168 2.39 20.03 5.82
CA ALA A 168 1.73 19.10 4.91
C ALA A 168 2.68 18.04 4.33
N LYS A 169 3.97 18.37 4.08
CA LYS A 169 4.95 17.38 3.64
C LYS A 169 5.02 16.19 4.62
N ARG A 170 5.00 16.45 5.93
CA ARG A 170 5.11 15.41 6.98
C ARG A 170 3.89 14.50 7.05
N VAL A 171 2.76 14.89 6.44
CA VAL A 171 1.52 14.09 6.39
C VAL A 171 1.53 13.12 5.20
N MET A 172 2.32 13.40 4.17
CA MET A 172 2.43 12.57 2.97
C MET A 172 2.94 11.16 3.30
N ASN A 173 3.75 11.02 4.37
CA ASN A 173 4.28 9.75 4.85
C ASN A 173 5.01 8.96 3.73
N ASN A 174 5.78 9.69 2.93
CA ASN A 174 6.64 9.17 1.87
C ASN A 174 7.82 10.14 1.70
N ARG A 175 9.03 9.70 2.04
CA ARG A 175 10.22 10.54 2.06
C ARG A 175 10.61 11.08 0.69
N VAL A 176 10.40 10.30 -0.38
CA VAL A 176 10.74 10.75 -1.74
C VAL A 176 9.91 11.97 -2.12
N LEU A 177 8.61 11.92 -1.83
CA LEU A 177 7.69 13.04 -2.08
C LEU A 177 7.93 14.20 -1.10
N GLU A 178 8.24 13.92 0.16
CA GLU A 178 8.62 14.94 1.13
C GLU A 178 9.84 15.75 0.68
N HIS A 179 10.87 15.08 0.16
CA HIS A 179 12.05 15.75 -0.38
C HIS A 179 11.73 16.62 -1.60
N ALA A 180 10.80 16.17 -2.46
CA ALA A 180 10.35 16.97 -3.60
C ALA A 180 9.62 18.24 -3.15
N VAL A 181 8.75 18.14 -2.13
CA VAL A 181 8.06 19.30 -1.54
C VAL A 181 9.03 20.22 -0.80
N GLU A 182 10.03 19.67 -0.10
CA GLU A 182 11.04 20.48 0.58
C GLU A 182 11.92 21.26 -0.40
N GLY A 183 12.32 20.62 -1.51
CA GLY A 183 13.04 21.32 -2.59
C GLY A 183 12.19 22.45 -3.18
N ALA A 184 10.90 22.23 -3.40
CA ALA A 184 9.99 23.28 -3.85
C ALA A 184 9.89 24.43 -2.84
N ARG A 185 9.78 24.11 -1.54
CA ARG A 185 9.73 25.10 -0.46
C ARG A 185 10.97 25.99 -0.41
N GLN A 186 12.15 25.41 -0.61
CA GLN A 186 13.40 26.17 -0.64
C GLN A 186 13.47 27.11 -1.84
N ASN A 187 13.07 26.63 -3.03
CA ASN A 187 13.07 27.46 -4.24
C ASN A 187 12.08 28.64 -4.14
N ILE A 188 10.93 28.46 -3.48
CA ILE A 188 9.97 29.55 -3.22
C ILE A 188 10.59 30.64 -2.33
N ARG A 189 11.41 30.25 -1.34
CA ARG A 189 12.14 31.23 -0.49
C ARG A 189 13.16 32.04 -1.29
N GLU A 190 13.63 31.47 -2.40
CA GLU A 190 14.56 32.10 -3.34
C GLU A 190 13.85 32.89 -4.46
N GLY A 191 12.50 32.89 -4.47
CA GLY A 191 11.68 33.67 -5.38
C GLY A 191 11.19 32.92 -6.63
N GLU A 192 11.41 31.61 -6.72
CA GLU A 192 10.81 30.78 -7.78
C GLU A 192 9.31 30.54 -7.53
N THR A 193 8.59 30.18 -8.59
CA THR A 193 7.19 29.74 -8.51
C THR A 193 7.07 28.36 -7.87
N ILE A 194 5.91 28.02 -7.31
CA ILE A 194 5.67 26.73 -6.63
C ILE A 194 5.62 25.58 -7.63
N ALA A 195 4.98 25.82 -8.78
CA ALA A 195 4.66 24.76 -9.73
C ALA A 195 5.88 24.19 -10.44
N GLU A 196 6.88 25.02 -10.76
CA GLU A 196 8.03 24.62 -11.56
C GLU A 196 8.95 23.62 -10.83
N PRO A 197 9.34 23.84 -9.57
CA PRO A 197 10.07 22.85 -8.77
C PRO A 197 9.35 21.51 -8.63
N LEU A 198 8.03 21.54 -8.38
CA LEU A 198 7.21 20.33 -8.25
C LEU A 198 7.15 19.57 -9.58
N LYS A 199 7.05 20.28 -10.70
CA LYS A 199 7.09 19.69 -12.04
C LYS A 199 8.46 19.07 -12.36
N ARG A 200 9.57 19.78 -12.05
CA ARG A 200 10.94 19.28 -12.26
C ARG A 200 11.24 18.01 -11.45
N SER A 201 10.58 17.81 -10.32
CA SER A 201 10.73 16.58 -9.53
C SER A 201 10.26 15.32 -10.26
N GLY A 202 9.36 15.45 -11.24
CA GLY A 202 8.77 14.31 -11.96
C GLY A 202 7.81 13.47 -11.11
N GLU A 203 7.63 13.78 -9.82
CA GLU A 203 6.81 12.99 -8.93
C GLU A 203 5.34 13.43 -8.88
N PHE A 204 5.05 14.65 -9.33
CA PHE A 204 3.70 15.22 -9.34
C PHE A 204 3.08 15.14 -10.74
N PRO A 205 1.84 14.63 -10.86
CA PRO A 205 1.14 14.62 -12.14
C PRO A 205 0.93 16.03 -12.70
N ALA A 206 0.86 16.13 -14.03
CA ALA A 206 0.71 17.42 -14.71
C ALA A 206 -0.49 18.23 -14.20
N LEU A 207 -1.62 17.58 -13.94
CA LEU A 207 -2.83 18.23 -13.40
C LEU A 207 -2.54 18.99 -12.08
N VAL A 208 -1.82 18.38 -11.14
CA VAL A 208 -1.46 18.99 -9.86
C VAL A 208 -0.63 20.25 -10.10
N THR A 209 0.45 20.12 -10.88
CA THR A 209 1.35 21.25 -11.15
C THR A 209 0.65 22.39 -11.90
N HIS A 210 -0.25 22.09 -12.83
CA HIS A 210 -1.02 23.09 -13.56
C HIS A 210 -2.02 23.83 -12.66
N MET A 211 -2.76 23.11 -11.82
CA MET A 211 -3.72 23.74 -10.90
C MET A 211 -3.02 24.60 -9.85
N ILE A 212 -1.85 24.17 -9.36
CA ILE A 212 -1.00 24.99 -8.49
C ILE A 212 -0.55 26.26 -9.21
N ALA A 213 -0.08 26.16 -10.47
CA ALA A 213 0.31 27.32 -11.26
C ALA A 213 -0.85 28.30 -11.50
N VAL A 214 -2.06 27.79 -11.73
CA VAL A 214 -3.26 28.62 -11.86
C VAL A 214 -3.58 29.32 -10.55
N GLY A 215 -3.60 28.59 -9.43
CA GLY A 215 -3.88 29.14 -8.10
C GLY A 215 -2.84 30.16 -7.64
N GLU A 216 -1.57 29.98 -8.03
CA GLU A 216 -0.50 30.94 -7.76
C GLU A 216 -0.69 32.25 -8.52
N ARG A 217 -1.12 32.18 -9.79
CA ARG A 217 -1.37 33.37 -10.63
C ARG A 217 -2.67 34.08 -10.27
N SER A 218 -3.71 33.35 -9.91
CA SER A 218 -5.02 33.92 -9.56
C SER A 218 -5.12 34.33 -8.09
N GLY A 219 -4.16 33.92 -7.24
CA GLY A 219 -4.24 34.08 -5.80
C GLY A 219 -5.20 33.10 -5.11
N GLU A 220 -5.81 32.17 -5.86
CA GLU A 220 -6.80 31.21 -5.36
C GLU A 220 -6.19 29.83 -5.04
N MET A 221 -5.03 29.84 -4.37
CA MET A 221 -4.28 28.63 -4.02
C MET A 221 -5.12 27.65 -3.18
N GLU A 222 -5.87 28.17 -2.20
CA GLU A 222 -6.75 27.37 -1.34
C GLU A 222 -7.79 26.59 -2.15
N GLU A 223 -8.48 27.27 -3.09
CA GLU A 223 -9.51 26.64 -3.90
C GLU A 223 -8.91 25.58 -4.83
N MET A 224 -7.79 25.88 -5.49
CA MET A 224 -7.14 24.94 -6.38
C MET A 224 -6.66 23.69 -5.63
N LEU A 225 -6.05 23.84 -4.45
CA LEU A 225 -5.63 22.70 -3.62
C LEU A 225 -6.81 21.88 -3.12
N ARG A 226 -7.92 22.53 -2.75
CA ARG A 226 -9.16 21.83 -2.37
C ARG A 226 -9.72 20.98 -3.51
N ARG A 227 -9.76 21.53 -4.74
CA ARG A 227 -10.21 20.80 -5.93
C ARG A 227 -9.28 19.63 -6.26
N ILE A 228 -7.95 19.83 -6.17
CA ILE A 228 -6.98 18.74 -6.35
C ILE A 228 -7.24 17.64 -5.31
N GLY A 229 -7.38 17.98 -4.03
CA GLY A 229 -7.67 17.02 -2.97
C GLY A 229 -8.90 16.17 -3.28
N GLN A 230 -10.01 16.79 -3.67
CA GLN A 230 -11.26 16.08 -4.02
C GLN A 230 -11.10 15.16 -5.24
N ILE A 231 -10.39 15.60 -6.28
CA ILE A 231 -10.13 14.78 -7.48
C ILE A 231 -9.30 13.56 -7.10
N TYR A 232 -8.22 13.75 -6.33
CA TYR A 232 -7.30 12.68 -5.96
C TYR A 232 -7.89 11.74 -4.90
N ASP A 233 -8.74 12.23 -3.99
CA ASP A 233 -9.54 11.37 -3.11
C ASP A 233 -10.42 10.43 -3.94
N GLY A 234 -11.13 10.95 -4.95
CA GLY A 234 -11.92 10.14 -5.86
C GLY A 234 -11.08 9.17 -6.71
N GLU A 235 -9.87 9.56 -7.11
CA GLU A 235 -8.99 8.68 -7.89
C GLU A 235 -8.39 7.55 -7.03
N VAL A 236 -8.03 7.84 -5.77
CA VAL A 236 -7.64 6.81 -4.79
C VAL A 236 -8.73 5.73 -4.72
N ASP A 237 -10.00 6.12 -4.65
CA ASP A 237 -11.13 5.19 -4.58
C ASP A 237 -11.22 4.27 -5.78
N ARG A 238 -11.07 4.85 -6.98
CA ARG A 238 -11.16 4.13 -8.25
C ARG A 238 -10.04 3.11 -8.36
N VAL A 239 -8.79 3.53 -8.08
CA VAL A 239 -7.63 2.66 -8.18
C VAL A 239 -7.70 1.55 -7.13
N ILE A 240 -8.09 1.88 -5.89
CA ILE A 240 -8.31 0.87 -4.84
C ILE A 240 -9.37 -0.15 -5.26
N THR A 241 -10.53 0.30 -5.74
CA THR A 241 -11.65 -0.59 -6.14
C THR A 241 -11.26 -1.46 -7.33
N ARG A 242 -10.52 -0.91 -8.29
CA ARG A 242 -10.01 -1.67 -9.43
C ARG A 242 -9.00 -2.73 -8.98
N PHE A 243 -8.13 -2.40 -8.02
CA PHE A 243 -7.15 -3.32 -7.50
C PHE A 243 -7.81 -4.46 -6.72
N THR A 244 -8.72 -4.14 -5.80
CA THR A 244 -9.41 -5.15 -5.00
C THR A 244 -10.28 -6.07 -5.86
N SER A 245 -10.96 -5.55 -6.88
CA SER A 245 -11.80 -6.36 -7.77
C SER A 245 -11.00 -7.27 -8.70
N LEU A 246 -9.74 -6.94 -9.04
CA LEU A 246 -8.87 -7.82 -9.81
C LEU A 246 -8.19 -8.88 -8.95
N LEU A 247 -7.88 -8.54 -7.69
CA LEU A 247 -7.24 -9.48 -6.77
C LEU A 247 -8.11 -10.71 -6.51
N GLU A 248 -9.42 -10.55 -6.34
CA GLU A 248 -10.31 -11.66 -6.01
C GLU A 248 -10.31 -12.77 -7.09
N PRO A 249 -10.55 -12.49 -8.40
CA PRO A 249 -10.44 -13.49 -9.45
C PRO A 249 -9.05 -14.13 -9.55
N ILE A 250 -7.99 -13.34 -9.39
CA ILE A 250 -6.61 -13.85 -9.43
C ILE A 250 -6.38 -14.84 -8.29
N MET A 251 -6.82 -14.49 -7.07
CA MET A 251 -6.68 -15.36 -5.90
C MET A 251 -7.45 -16.67 -6.07
N ILE A 252 -8.69 -16.62 -6.56
CA ILE A 252 -9.50 -17.81 -6.84
C ILE A 252 -8.84 -18.67 -7.93
N LEU A 253 -8.35 -18.06 -9.01
CA LEU A 253 -7.68 -18.77 -10.10
C LEU A 253 -6.40 -19.47 -9.60
N VAL A 254 -5.54 -18.76 -8.87
CA VAL A 254 -4.32 -19.31 -8.30
C VAL A 254 -4.64 -20.47 -7.36
N MET A 255 -5.61 -20.29 -6.46
CA MET A 255 -6.04 -21.33 -5.52
C MET A 255 -6.59 -22.56 -6.26
N GLY A 256 -7.45 -22.32 -7.25
CA GLY A 256 -8.07 -23.38 -8.06
C GLY A 256 -7.03 -24.19 -8.83
N VAL A 257 -6.07 -23.52 -9.47
CA VAL A 257 -4.97 -24.18 -10.19
C VAL A 257 -4.10 -25.00 -9.24
N LEU A 258 -3.76 -24.46 -8.07
CA LEU A 258 -2.96 -25.18 -7.07
C LEU A 258 -3.69 -26.41 -6.52
N VAL A 259 -4.95 -26.26 -6.15
CA VAL A 259 -5.78 -27.38 -5.65
C VAL A 259 -5.99 -28.43 -6.74
N PHE A 260 -6.30 -28.00 -7.98
CA PHE A 260 -6.43 -28.89 -9.11
C PHE A 260 -5.15 -29.68 -9.38
N PHE A 261 -3.99 -29.00 -9.36
CA PHE A 261 -2.68 -29.64 -9.50
C PHE A 261 -2.46 -30.72 -8.42
N ILE A 262 -2.78 -30.42 -7.15
CA ILE A 262 -2.70 -31.39 -6.05
C ILE A 262 -3.58 -32.61 -6.32
N VAL A 263 -4.84 -32.39 -6.70
CA VAL A 263 -5.79 -33.47 -6.97
C VAL A 263 -5.31 -34.35 -8.12
N VAL A 264 -4.90 -33.76 -9.25
CA VAL A 264 -4.38 -34.52 -10.41
C VAL A 264 -3.12 -35.29 -10.03
N ALA A 265 -2.18 -34.66 -9.33
CA ALA A 265 -0.95 -35.33 -8.91
C ALA A 265 -1.19 -36.50 -7.95
N ILE A 266 -2.30 -36.50 -7.19
CA ILE A 266 -2.70 -37.64 -6.34
C ILE A 266 -3.43 -38.72 -7.14
N LEU A 267 -4.30 -38.34 -8.09
CA LEU A 267 -5.13 -39.28 -8.83
C LEU A 267 -4.37 -40.02 -9.95
N LEU A 268 -3.36 -39.39 -10.54
CA LEU A 268 -2.64 -39.95 -11.69
C LEU A 268 -1.99 -41.33 -11.38
N PRO A 269 -1.29 -41.52 -10.25
CA PRO A 269 -0.79 -42.84 -9.85
C PRO A 269 -1.89 -43.90 -9.72
N ILE A 270 -3.09 -43.51 -9.26
CA ILE A 270 -4.23 -44.42 -9.09
C ILE A 270 -4.71 -44.94 -10.45
N PHE A 271 -4.78 -44.05 -11.45
CA PHE A 271 -5.18 -44.43 -12.80
C PHE A 271 -4.17 -45.34 -13.48
N GLU A 272 -2.86 -45.07 -13.35
CA GLU A 272 -1.81 -45.91 -13.93
C GLU A 272 -1.78 -47.31 -13.31
N MET A 273 -1.99 -47.42 -11.99
CA MET A 273 -2.13 -48.72 -11.33
C MET A 273 -3.34 -49.51 -11.84
N GLY A 274 -4.48 -48.85 -12.07
CA GLY A 274 -5.68 -49.50 -12.62
C GLY A 274 -5.51 -50.04 -14.05
N GLN A 275 -4.65 -49.42 -14.86
CA GLN A 275 -4.35 -49.86 -16.22
C GLN A 275 -3.36 -51.04 -16.26
N MET A 276 -2.47 -51.17 -15.28
CA MET A 276 -1.53 -52.30 -15.18
C MET A 276 -2.15 -53.60 -14.65
N VAL A 277 -3.37 -53.55 -14.09
CA VAL A 277 -4.11 -54.72 -13.59
C VAL A 277 -4.93 -55.40 -14.72
N ARG A 278 -4.83 -54.92 -15.97
CA ARG A 278 -5.40 -55.55 -17.17
C ARG A 278 -4.37 -56.26 -18.02
#